data_AF-A0A2H0MZT1-F1
#
_entry.id   AF-A0A2H0MZT1-F1
#
_cell.length_a   1.000
_cell.length_b   1.000
_cell.length_c   1.000
_cell.angle_alpha   90.00
_cell.angle_beta   90.00
_cell.angle_gamma   90.00
#
_symmetry.space_group_name_H-M   'P 1'
#
loop_
_entity.id
_entity.type
_entity.pdbx_description
1 polymer ?
#
loop_
_entity_poly.entity_id
_entity_poly.type
_entity_poly.pdbx_seq_one_letter_code
_entity_poly.pdbx_strand_id
1 'polypeptide(L)'
;MIKTTLVGHACLVTQSAETVILSDPVWFDYLWEEINVLCPKIKLEIDKIPPVDVLNISHRHQDHFDVRTLAYIARNRKNILKPDATILVPNDDILIEVIKELEFENVRIVADFEPIKIRDVTLIPTPSLNQSSTAQDYFPEHGLIVHDGEVTVWNQVDTIVSPEIIQHIRELYGHLDFAHARFLPLLEGNFSYNKPMELPMDEYCSFLNIIRALEPRFVVPGSAAFRYRDEFTFLNRYSFPTTQEQYLQDLKAFYPDVQCECYFPGDVAHISANEIRIEKQSSPFVRVAEDDSHKVVFKPGAEVPPIRTQTKDPKCHEEEMANIRNFIENELADRWRKSDTLAGWQHWQIAYQLEVFGQDGSEIWSVDFEQVPFVIQNGALGKISLYEGISASELHALIQGETSWDYVALCGNYRTFNNIYRVANGSFEIPPKDKSNYAFEPLMDAFPWDSEMDRNKFMKDVRRWKGKA
;
A
#
# COMPACT_ATOMS: atom_id res chain seq x y z
N MET A 1 29.82 1.39 13.38
CA MET A 1 29.11 2.64 12.96
C MET A 1 28.28 2.31 11.74
N ILE A 2 26.96 2.47 11.89
CA ILE A 2 26.01 2.31 10.80
C ILE A 2 25.69 3.68 10.19
N LYS A 3 25.45 3.71 8.87
CA LYS A 3 24.81 4.83 8.19
C LYS A 3 23.48 4.38 7.60
N THR A 4 22.45 5.18 7.71
CA THR A 4 21.23 4.99 6.92
C THR A 4 21.06 6.17 5.97
N THR A 5 20.46 5.95 4.81
CA THR A 5 20.14 6.98 3.82
C THR A 5 18.77 6.71 3.25
N LEU A 6 17.84 7.64 3.44
CA LEU A 6 16.52 7.54 2.82
C LEU A 6 16.62 7.90 1.33
N VAL A 7 16.16 7.01 0.46
CA VAL A 7 16.05 7.27 -0.97
C VAL A 7 14.69 7.85 -1.31
N GLY A 8 13.62 7.26 -0.79
CA GLY A 8 12.24 7.68 -1.05
C GLY A 8 11.25 6.63 -0.55
N HIS A 9 10.12 7.08 0.00
CA HIS A 9 9.13 6.22 0.64
C HIS A 9 9.78 5.18 1.60
N ALA A 10 9.75 3.88 1.28
CA ALA A 10 10.34 2.81 2.08
C ALA A 10 11.76 2.41 1.62
N CYS A 11 12.23 2.96 0.49
CA CYS A 11 13.55 2.65 -0.05
C CYS A 11 14.66 3.22 0.83
N LEU A 12 15.36 2.33 1.54
CA LEU A 12 16.39 2.66 2.51
C LEU A 12 17.72 1.98 2.15
N VAL A 13 18.81 2.74 2.18
CA VAL A 13 20.17 2.19 2.10
C VAL A 13 20.79 2.22 3.49
N THR A 14 21.15 1.06 4.03
CA THR A 14 21.83 0.91 5.31
C THR A 14 23.23 0.38 5.08
N GLN A 15 24.24 1.03 5.65
CA GLN A 15 25.65 0.71 5.45
C GLN A 15 26.36 0.51 6.78
N SER A 16 27.05 -0.60 6.94
CA SER A 16 27.98 -0.87 8.04
C SER A 16 29.43 -0.69 7.56
N ALA A 17 30.40 -1.30 8.26
CA ALA A 17 31.80 -1.27 7.85
C ALA A 17 32.04 -2.13 6.59
N GLU A 18 31.33 -3.27 6.47
CA GLU A 18 31.55 -4.23 5.38
C GLU A 18 30.29 -4.54 4.55
N THR A 19 29.11 -4.08 4.99
CA THR A 19 27.82 -4.48 4.39
C THR A 19 27.00 -3.28 3.92
N VAL A 20 26.43 -3.39 2.72
CA VAL A 20 25.42 -2.47 2.17
C VAL A 20 24.10 -3.21 1.97
N ILE A 21 23.05 -2.74 2.63
CA ILE A 21 21.70 -3.29 2.58
C ILE A 21 20.82 -2.28 1.84
N LEU A 22 20.15 -2.73 0.78
CA LEU A 22 19.10 -1.98 0.09
C LEU A 22 17.76 -2.61 0.47
N SER A 23 16.88 -1.84 1.08
CA SER A 23 15.53 -2.30 1.45
C SER A 23 14.49 -1.65 0.53
N ASP A 24 13.53 -2.44 0.06
CA ASP A 24 12.29 -2.01 -0.63
C ASP A 24 12.53 -0.95 -1.73
N PRO A 25 13.34 -1.26 -2.77
CA PRO A 25 13.75 -0.25 -3.73
C PRO A 25 12.62 0.16 -4.68
N VAL A 26 12.34 1.47 -4.71
CA VAL A 26 11.39 2.12 -5.62
C VAL A 26 12.06 3.33 -6.29
N TRP A 27 12.42 3.20 -7.57
CA TRP A 27 13.33 4.16 -8.24
C TRP A 27 12.72 4.96 -9.39
N PHE A 28 11.60 4.50 -9.95
CA PHE A 28 11.08 5.05 -11.19
C PHE A 28 9.65 5.55 -11.03
N ASP A 29 9.39 6.75 -11.56
CA ASP A 29 8.02 7.19 -11.78
C ASP A 29 7.45 6.53 -13.05
N TYR A 30 6.17 6.15 -13.08
CA TYR A 30 5.18 6.22 -11.99
C TYR A 30 5.17 4.96 -11.10
N LEU A 31 4.66 5.10 -9.87
CA LEU A 31 4.55 4.06 -8.86
C LEU A 31 3.08 3.56 -8.71
N TRP A 32 2.91 2.31 -8.23
CA TRP A 32 1.64 1.65 -7.84
C TRP A 32 0.56 1.72 -8.90
N GLU A 33 0.53 0.76 -9.83
CA GLU A 33 -0.41 0.82 -10.98
C GLU A 33 -0.42 2.20 -11.69
N GLU A 34 0.72 2.91 -11.63
CA GLU A 34 0.93 4.26 -12.14
C GLU A 34 0.07 5.39 -11.51
N ILE A 35 -0.46 5.22 -10.29
CA ILE A 35 -1.29 6.24 -9.60
C ILE A 35 -0.48 7.22 -8.72
N ASN A 36 0.78 6.92 -8.40
CA ASN A 36 1.58 7.72 -7.47
C ASN A 36 2.96 8.11 -7.99
N VAL A 37 3.57 9.06 -7.27
CA VAL A 37 4.95 9.51 -7.40
C VAL A 37 5.54 9.76 -6.02
N LEU A 38 6.87 9.71 -5.91
CA LEU A 38 7.57 10.09 -4.68
C LEU A 38 7.33 11.56 -4.34
N CYS A 39 7.21 11.85 -3.05
CA CYS A 39 7.01 13.20 -2.51
C CYS A 39 7.82 13.34 -1.21
N PRO A 40 8.80 14.26 -1.14
CA PRO A 40 9.19 15.21 -2.19
C PRO A 40 9.80 14.52 -3.42
N LYS A 41 9.73 15.18 -4.58
CA LYS A 41 10.36 14.68 -5.81
C LYS A 41 11.87 14.58 -5.65
N ILE A 42 12.43 13.43 -6.04
CA ILE A 42 13.86 13.15 -5.88
C ILE A 42 14.63 13.23 -7.19
N LYS A 43 15.95 13.37 -7.08
CA LYS A 43 16.90 12.98 -8.13
C LYS A 43 17.75 11.83 -7.60
N LEU A 44 17.63 10.66 -8.20
CA LEU A 44 18.44 9.48 -7.91
C LEU A 44 19.52 9.27 -8.99
N GLU A 45 20.77 9.19 -8.56
CA GLU A 45 21.92 8.83 -9.39
C GLU A 45 22.25 7.35 -9.14
N ILE A 46 21.52 6.46 -9.82
CA ILE A 46 21.55 5.00 -9.57
C ILE A 46 22.97 4.44 -9.64
N ASP A 47 23.80 4.90 -10.59
CA ASP A 47 25.20 4.46 -10.75
C ASP A 47 26.11 4.80 -9.56
N LYS A 48 25.67 5.69 -8.66
CA LYS A 48 26.38 6.07 -7.43
C LYS A 48 25.89 5.34 -6.20
N ILE A 49 24.83 4.52 -6.30
CA ILE A 49 24.42 3.65 -5.21
C ILE A 49 25.58 2.67 -4.94
N PRO A 50 26.05 2.53 -3.69
CA PRO A 50 27.11 1.58 -3.36
C PRO A 50 26.70 0.15 -3.73
N PRO A 51 27.63 -0.71 -4.21
CA PRO A 51 27.32 -2.10 -4.53
C PRO A 51 26.69 -2.83 -3.35
N VAL A 52 25.51 -3.39 -3.59
CA VAL A 52 24.61 -3.95 -2.57
C VAL A 52 25.01 -5.38 -2.23
N ASP A 53 25.10 -5.65 -0.94
CA ASP A 53 25.36 -6.96 -0.36
C ASP A 53 24.08 -7.71 -0.01
N VAL A 54 23.04 -6.98 0.35
CA VAL A 54 21.75 -7.53 0.75
C VAL A 54 20.64 -6.71 0.11
N LEU A 55 19.81 -7.35 -0.68
CA LEU A 55 18.53 -6.77 -1.11
C LEU A 55 17.44 -7.35 -0.22
N ASN A 56 16.81 -6.51 0.61
CA ASN A 56 15.70 -6.90 1.47
C ASN A 56 14.39 -6.41 0.86
N ILE A 57 13.45 -7.34 0.66
CA ILE A 57 12.06 -7.02 0.35
C ILE A 57 11.23 -7.37 1.58
N SER A 58 10.52 -6.40 2.16
CA SER A 58 9.74 -6.60 3.37
C SER A 58 8.43 -7.36 3.13
N HIS A 59 7.69 -6.98 2.09
CA HIS A 59 6.40 -7.58 1.72
C HIS A 59 6.00 -7.23 0.29
N ARG A 60 4.86 -7.76 -0.17
CA ARG A 60 4.44 -7.67 -1.58
C ARG A 60 3.63 -6.43 -1.96
N HIS A 61 3.31 -5.48 -1.06
CA HIS A 61 2.63 -4.26 -1.50
C HIS A 61 3.49 -3.48 -2.50
N GLN A 62 2.87 -2.85 -3.51
CA GLN A 62 3.59 -2.31 -4.66
C GLN A 62 4.52 -1.12 -4.29
N ASP A 63 4.32 -0.51 -3.14
CA ASP A 63 5.15 0.55 -2.55
C ASP A 63 6.41 0.05 -1.86
N HIS A 64 6.47 -1.24 -1.60
CA HIS A 64 7.65 -1.94 -1.13
C HIS A 64 8.24 -2.90 -2.19
N PHE A 65 7.42 -3.31 -3.16
CA PHE A 65 7.73 -4.33 -4.17
C PHE A 65 7.53 -3.84 -5.60
N ASP A 66 8.35 -2.88 -6.04
CA ASP A 66 8.31 -2.36 -7.41
C ASP A 66 9.02 -3.29 -8.40
N VAL A 67 8.23 -4.04 -9.17
CA VAL A 67 8.70 -4.98 -10.19
C VAL A 67 9.56 -4.30 -11.25
N ARG A 68 9.29 -3.04 -11.58
CA ARG A 68 10.09 -2.28 -12.56
C ARG A 68 11.51 -2.06 -12.04
N THR A 69 11.65 -1.60 -10.81
CA THR A 69 12.95 -1.43 -10.14
C THR A 69 13.68 -2.76 -10.02
N LEU A 70 13.00 -3.83 -9.62
CA LEU A 70 13.61 -5.16 -9.53
C LEU A 70 14.07 -5.69 -10.89
N ALA A 71 13.28 -5.50 -11.95
CA ALA A 71 13.68 -5.89 -13.30
C ALA A 71 14.92 -5.11 -13.79
N TYR A 72 15.01 -3.82 -13.45
CA TYR A 72 16.19 -3.01 -13.73
C TYR A 72 17.41 -3.50 -12.96
N ILE A 73 17.27 -3.83 -11.67
CA ILE A 73 18.34 -4.39 -10.83
C ILE A 73 18.82 -5.72 -11.41
N ALA A 74 17.91 -6.64 -11.72
CA ALA A 74 18.26 -7.95 -12.28
C ALA A 74 19.03 -7.83 -13.61
N ARG A 75 18.59 -6.92 -14.49
CA ARG A 75 19.26 -6.64 -15.78
C ARG A 75 20.66 -6.06 -15.57
N ASN A 76 20.83 -5.17 -14.60
CA ASN A 76 22.08 -4.45 -14.32
C ASN A 76 22.85 -5.05 -13.12
N ARG A 77 22.60 -6.33 -12.79
CA ARG A 77 23.06 -6.96 -11.55
C ARG A 77 24.54 -6.79 -11.25
N LYS A 78 25.41 -6.83 -12.27
CA LYS A 78 26.86 -6.74 -12.11
C LYS A 78 27.34 -5.38 -11.61
N ASN A 79 26.53 -4.33 -11.78
CA ASN A 79 26.87 -2.97 -11.37
C ASN A 79 26.22 -2.62 -10.02
N ILE A 80 25.07 -3.21 -9.71
CA ILE A 80 24.26 -2.85 -8.54
C ILE A 80 24.45 -3.84 -7.38
N LEU A 81 24.49 -5.14 -7.67
CA LEU A 81 24.63 -6.20 -6.68
C LEU A 81 26.07 -6.72 -6.68
N LYS A 82 26.60 -7.04 -5.49
CA LYS A 82 27.83 -7.82 -5.39
C LYS A 82 27.60 -9.27 -5.86
N PRO A 83 28.64 -9.98 -6.34
CA PRO A 83 28.49 -11.35 -6.84
C PRO A 83 27.88 -12.36 -5.86
N ASP A 84 28.09 -12.13 -4.56
CA ASP A 84 27.59 -12.95 -3.45
C ASP A 84 26.43 -12.26 -2.69
N ALA A 85 25.76 -11.30 -3.33
CA ALA A 85 24.62 -10.61 -2.72
C ALA A 85 23.51 -11.61 -2.35
N THR A 86 22.90 -11.41 -1.18
CA THR A 86 21.80 -12.22 -0.67
C THR A 86 20.48 -11.47 -0.85
N ILE A 87 19.46 -12.14 -1.37
CA ILE A 87 18.13 -11.55 -1.56
C ILE A 87 17.21 -12.08 -0.46
N LEU A 88 16.81 -11.22 0.47
CA LEU A 88 15.91 -11.57 1.57
C LEU A 88 14.47 -11.29 1.16
N VAL A 89 13.62 -12.29 1.28
CA VAL A 89 12.20 -12.20 0.92
C VAL A 89 11.34 -12.89 1.97
N PRO A 90 10.10 -12.44 2.20
CA PRO A 90 9.20 -13.15 3.09
C PRO A 90 8.67 -14.41 2.40
N ASN A 91 8.02 -15.30 3.17
CA ASN A 91 7.47 -16.56 2.64
C ASN A 91 6.14 -16.35 1.90
N ASP A 92 6.19 -15.61 0.78
CA ASP A 92 5.04 -15.23 -0.04
C ASP A 92 5.15 -15.80 -1.45
N ASP A 93 4.16 -16.62 -1.86
CA ASP A 93 4.23 -17.37 -3.11
C ASP A 93 4.32 -16.47 -4.37
N ILE A 94 3.56 -15.37 -4.39
CA ILE A 94 3.52 -14.45 -5.55
C ILE A 94 4.83 -13.68 -5.64
N LEU A 95 5.32 -13.15 -4.53
CA LEU A 95 6.58 -12.41 -4.47
C LEU A 95 7.75 -13.34 -4.86
N ILE A 96 7.79 -14.55 -4.30
CA ILE A 96 8.82 -15.55 -4.63
C ILE A 96 8.76 -15.91 -6.13
N GLU A 97 7.57 -16.04 -6.71
CA GLU A 97 7.42 -16.29 -8.14
C GLU A 97 8.01 -15.14 -8.97
N VAL A 98 7.67 -13.89 -8.66
CA VAL A 98 8.20 -12.71 -9.37
C VAL A 98 9.72 -12.64 -9.26
N ILE A 99 10.29 -12.89 -8.08
CA ILE A 99 11.75 -12.90 -7.87
C ILE A 99 12.43 -14.00 -8.72
N LYS A 100 11.82 -15.19 -8.81
CA LYS A 100 12.29 -16.28 -9.68
C LYS A 100 12.20 -15.90 -11.15
N GLU A 101 11.08 -15.33 -11.57
CA GLU A 101 10.84 -14.89 -12.94
C GLU A 101 11.79 -13.77 -13.37
N LEU A 102 12.22 -12.91 -12.44
CA LEU A 102 13.27 -11.91 -12.69
C LEU A 102 14.70 -12.47 -12.59
N GLU A 103 14.86 -13.77 -12.37
CA GLU A 103 16.15 -14.48 -12.38
C GLU A 103 17.14 -14.00 -11.29
N PHE A 104 16.62 -13.59 -10.13
CA PHE A 104 17.47 -13.35 -8.97
C PHE A 104 18.07 -14.66 -8.44
N GLU A 105 19.35 -14.61 -8.08
CA GLU A 105 20.10 -15.71 -7.48
C GLU A 105 20.25 -15.49 -5.96
N ASN A 106 20.65 -16.51 -5.20
CA ASN A 106 20.90 -16.42 -3.75
C ASN A 106 19.72 -15.87 -2.92
N VAL A 107 18.50 -16.30 -3.26
CA VAL A 107 17.27 -15.94 -2.53
C VAL A 107 17.18 -16.74 -1.23
N ARG A 108 16.98 -16.04 -0.11
CA ARG A 108 16.71 -16.61 1.21
C ARG A 108 15.33 -16.15 1.68
N ILE A 109 14.45 -17.12 1.86
CA ILE A 109 13.16 -16.91 2.55
C ILE A 109 13.47 -16.69 4.02
N VAL A 110 12.94 -15.62 4.60
CA VAL A 110 13.18 -15.25 5.99
C VAL A 110 12.06 -15.71 6.91
N ALA A 111 12.40 -15.89 8.19
CA ALA A 111 11.46 -16.25 9.25
C ALA A 111 11.59 -15.26 10.41
N ASP A 112 10.48 -15.05 11.12
CA ASP A 112 10.40 -14.11 12.23
C ASP A 112 11.44 -14.42 13.30
N PHE A 113 12.18 -13.39 13.68
CA PHE A 113 13.24 -13.44 14.67
C PHE A 113 14.38 -14.43 14.42
N GLU A 114 14.46 -15.03 13.22
CA GLU A 114 15.60 -15.86 12.85
C GLU A 114 16.81 -14.98 12.50
N PRO A 115 17.93 -15.04 13.25
CA PRO A 115 19.07 -14.19 12.98
C PRO A 115 19.83 -14.62 11.72
N ILE A 116 20.14 -13.64 10.88
CA ILE A 116 20.86 -13.82 9.61
C ILE A 116 22.19 -13.06 9.70
N LYS A 117 23.29 -13.80 9.89
CA LYS A 117 24.63 -13.20 9.90
C LYS A 117 25.13 -13.01 8.47
N ILE A 118 25.41 -11.76 8.08
CA ILE A 118 26.02 -11.41 6.78
C ILE A 118 27.18 -10.46 7.08
N ARG A 119 28.41 -10.91 6.80
CA ARG A 119 29.65 -10.18 7.07
C ARG A 119 29.67 -9.65 8.51
N ASP A 120 29.74 -8.32 8.69
CA ASP A 120 29.82 -7.65 9.98
C ASP A 120 28.46 -7.46 10.67
N VAL A 121 27.33 -7.59 9.96
CA VAL A 121 25.99 -7.36 10.53
C VAL A 121 25.22 -8.64 10.84
N THR A 122 24.35 -8.57 11.83
CA THR A 122 23.28 -9.53 12.09
C THR A 122 21.96 -8.86 11.72
N LEU A 123 21.20 -9.49 10.84
CA LEU A 123 19.88 -9.05 10.41
C LEU A 123 18.82 -9.88 11.10
N ILE A 124 17.77 -9.25 11.61
CA ILE A 124 16.65 -9.95 12.25
C ILE A 124 15.34 -9.42 11.67
N PRO A 125 14.64 -10.23 10.84
CA PRO A 125 13.28 -9.95 10.42
C PRO A 125 12.36 -9.90 11.66
N THR A 126 11.56 -8.85 11.81
CA THR A 126 10.61 -8.71 12.91
C THR A 126 9.18 -8.99 12.42
N PRO A 127 8.40 -9.82 13.14
CA PRO A 127 7.05 -10.19 12.74
C PRO A 127 6.11 -8.99 12.65
N SER A 128 5.17 -9.05 11.70
CA SER A 128 4.05 -8.13 11.57
C SER A 128 2.72 -8.82 11.86
N LEU A 129 1.86 -8.12 12.61
CA LEU A 129 0.45 -8.45 12.79
C LEU A 129 -0.44 -7.74 11.76
N ASN A 130 0.14 -7.24 10.67
CA ASN A 130 -0.61 -6.68 9.55
C ASN A 130 -1.42 -7.78 8.86
N GLN A 131 -2.58 -8.09 9.45
CA GLN A 131 -3.62 -8.96 8.90
C GLN A 131 -4.79 -8.13 8.34
N SER A 132 -4.61 -6.81 8.24
CA SER A 132 -5.64 -5.86 7.84
C SER A 132 -5.71 -5.69 6.34
N SER A 133 -6.15 -6.72 5.62
CA SER A 133 -7.05 -6.53 4.47
C SER A 133 -7.92 -7.77 4.29
N THR A 134 -9.18 -7.52 4.02
CA THR A 134 -10.28 -8.47 4.02
C THR A 134 -10.25 -9.37 2.79
N ALA A 135 -9.54 -10.48 2.89
CA ALA A 135 -9.76 -11.73 2.17
C ALA A 135 -8.94 -12.79 2.94
N GLN A 136 -9.04 -14.07 2.59
CA GLN A 136 -8.23 -15.13 3.20
C GLN A 136 -6.73 -15.04 2.83
N ASP A 137 -6.26 -13.89 2.37
CA ASP A 137 -4.90 -13.65 1.88
C ASP A 137 -4.05 -13.07 3.02
N TYR A 138 -3.30 -13.94 3.68
CA TYR A 138 -2.22 -13.55 4.57
C TYR A 138 -1.11 -12.93 3.72
N PHE A 139 -0.67 -11.71 4.06
CA PHE A 139 0.49 -11.05 3.46
C PHE A 139 1.66 -11.20 4.44
N PRO A 140 2.58 -12.15 4.22
CA PRO A 140 3.81 -12.23 5.01
C PRO A 140 4.58 -10.91 4.90
N GLU A 141 4.75 -10.22 6.03
CA GLU A 141 5.42 -8.93 6.13
C GLU A 141 6.38 -8.91 7.32
N HIS A 142 7.56 -8.32 7.14
CA HIS A 142 8.52 -8.12 8.21
C HIS A 142 9.20 -6.75 8.20
N GLY A 143 9.41 -6.21 9.39
CA GLY A 143 10.40 -5.16 9.64
C GLY A 143 11.80 -5.75 9.71
N LEU A 144 12.83 -4.92 9.76
CA LEU A 144 14.23 -5.40 9.76
C LEU A 144 15.07 -4.70 10.82
N ILE A 145 15.57 -5.48 11.77
CA ILE A 145 16.65 -5.04 12.67
C ILE A 145 17.99 -5.30 12.00
N VAL A 146 18.88 -4.31 12.06
CA VAL A 146 20.27 -4.38 11.63
C VAL A 146 21.18 -4.08 12.82
N HIS A 147 22.01 -5.04 13.20
CA HIS A 147 22.94 -4.92 14.32
C HIS A 147 24.39 -5.16 13.86
N ASP A 148 25.30 -4.21 14.08
CA ASP A 148 26.72 -4.31 13.66
C ASP A 148 27.67 -4.82 14.77
N GLY A 149 27.12 -5.18 15.94
CA GLY A 149 27.91 -5.54 17.13
C GLY A 149 28.05 -4.40 18.14
N GLU A 150 27.83 -3.16 17.73
CA GLU A 150 27.88 -1.98 18.60
C GLU A 150 26.52 -1.26 18.69
N VAL A 151 25.83 -1.11 17.56
CA VAL A 151 24.55 -0.40 17.47
C VAL A 151 23.48 -1.24 16.79
N THR A 152 22.22 -0.97 17.14
CA THR A 152 21.03 -1.64 16.65
C THR A 152 20.07 -0.64 16.02
N VAL A 153 19.82 -0.82 14.72
CA VAL A 153 18.89 0.00 13.93
C VAL A 153 17.67 -0.83 13.58
N TRP A 154 16.47 -0.27 13.67
CA TRP A 154 15.24 -0.91 13.23
C TRP A 154 14.58 -0.13 12.11
N ASN A 155 14.36 -0.79 10.97
CA ASN A 155 13.44 -0.33 9.94
C ASN A 155 12.08 -0.98 10.15
N GLN A 156 11.11 -0.23 10.65
CA GLN A 156 9.78 -0.75 10.98
C GLN A 156 8.95 -1.06 9.73
N VAL A 157 9.15 -0.35 8.61
CA VAL A 157 8.26 -0.39 7.44
C VAL A 157 6.78 -0.32 7.88
N ASP A 158 5.91 -1.17 7.36
CA ASP A 158 4.48 -1.22 7.67
C ASP A 158 4.14 -2.12 8.88
N THR A 159 5.16 -2.65 9.56
CA THR A 159 5.02 -3.65 10.63
C THR A 159 4.16 -3.18 11.79
N ILE A 160 3.08 -3.92 12.02
CA ILE A 160 2.22 -3.83 13.22
C ILE A 160 2.78 -4.77 14.27
N VAL A 161 3.15 -4.24 15.44
CA VAL A 161 3.75 -5.04 16.52
C VAL A 161 2.84 -5.10 17.75
N SER A 162 2.83 -6.24 18.43
CA SER A 162 2.18 -6.40 19.75
C SER A 162 3.16 -6.11 20.90
N PRO A 163 2.66 -5.96 22.14
CA PRO A 163 3.50 -5.86 23.32
C PRO A 163 4.51 -7.02 23.46
N GLU A 164 4.14 -8.25 23.08
CA GLU A 164 5.02 -9.42 23.12
C GLU A 164 6.16 -9.30 22.10
N ILE A 165 5.88 -8.83 20.89
CA ILE A 165 6.89 -8.56 19.85
C ILE A 165 7.85 -7.47 20.34
N ILE A 166 7.32 -6.38 20.90
CA ILE A 166 8.12 -5.29 21.48
C ILE A 166 9.02 -5.82 22.60
N GLN A 167 8.47 -6.62 23.52
CA GLN A 167 9.24 -7.22 24.60
C GLN A 167 10.38 -8.09 24.05
N HIS A 168 10.10 -8.91 23.03
CA HIS A 168 11.12 -9.76 22.42
C HIS A 168 12.25 -8.95 21.77
N ILE A 169 11.93 -7.86 21.06
CA ILE A 169 12.94 -6.93 20.51
C ILE A 169 13.84 -6.38 21.63
N ARG A 170 13.25 -6.01 22.78
CA ARG A 170 14.02 -5.53 23.95
C ARG A 170 14.87 -6.64 24.57
N GLU A 171 14.40 -7.88 24.60
CA GLU A 171 15.18 -9.01 25.14
C GLU A 171 16.41 -9.33 24.28
N LEU A 172 16.34 -9.10 22.96
CA LEU A 172 17.46 -9.34 22.04
C LEU A 172 18.61 -8.34 22.21
N TYR A 173 18.31 -7.04 22.30
CA TYR A 173 19.34 -5.98 22.26
C TYR A 173 19.24 -4.91 23.36
N GLY A 174 18.28 -5.04 24.28
CA GLY A 174 18.05 -4.10 25.39
C GLY A 174 17.35 -2.82 24.96
N HIS A 175 17.96 -2.09 24.03
CA HIS A 175 17.41 -0.87 23.43
C HIS A 175 17.78 -0.77 21.95
N LEU A 176 17.04 0.05 21.22
CA LEU A 176 17.35 0.43 19.85
C LEU A 176 18.13 1.75 19.85
N ASP A 177 19.14 1.87 18.99
CA ASP A 177 19.86 3.13 18.81
C ASP A 177 19.09 4.06 17.87
N PHE A 178 18.55 3.51 16.79
CA PHE A 178 17.86 4.29 15.76
C PHE A 178 16.66 3.53 15.21
N ALA A 179 15.50 4.18 15.14
CA ALA A 179 14.28 3.60 14.62
C ALA A 179 13.70 4.44 13.48
N HIS A 180 13.48 3.82 12.33
CA HIS A 180 12.59 4.33 11.29
C HIS A 180 11.17 3.88 11.63
N ALA A 181 10.37 4.79 12.13
CA ALA A 181 9.06 4.51 12.72
C ALA A 181 7.92 4.76 11.74
N ARG A 182 6.86 3.95 11.85
CA ARG A 182 5.56 4.32 11.24
C ARG A 182 5.10 5.65 11.83
N PHE A 183 4.68 6.56 10.97
CA PHE A 183 4.26 7.90 11.40
C PHE A 183 2.91 8.33 10.83
N LEU A 184 2.50 7.76 9.68
CA LEU A 184 1.33 8.18 8.93
C LEU A 184 0.35 7.02 8.80
N PRO A 185 -0.84 7.08 9.43
CA PRO A 185 -1.90 6.13 9.14
C PRO A 185 -2.52 6.53 7.80
N LEU A 186 -2.16 5.80 6.74
CA LEU A 186 -2.64 6.06 5.38
C LEU A 186 -4.14 5.77 5.29
N LEU A 187 -4.90 6.70 4.72
CA LEU A 187 -6.35 6.57 4.50
C LEU A 187 -6.65 6.24 3.03
N GLU A 188 -5.76 5.48 2.40
CA GLU A 188 -5.90 5.06 1.01
C GLU A 188 -7.18 4.24 0.82
N GLY A 189 -7.93 4.58 -0.23
CA GLY A 189 -9.23 3.97 -0.51
C GLY A 189 -10.37 4.43 0.41
N ASN A 190 -10.14 5.11 1.54
CA ASN A 190 -11.23 5.53 2.42
C ASN A 190 -12.23 6.44 1.72
N PHE A 191 -11.74 7.34 0.86
CA PHE A 191 -12.60 8.18 0.02
C PHE A 191 -13.50 7.32 -0.89
N SER A 192 -12.92 6.35 -1.59
CA SER A 192 -13.64 5.47 -2.53
C SER A 192 -14.66 4.58 -1.84
N TYR A 193 -14.37 4.10 -0.62
CA TYR A 193 -15.26 3.23 0.15
C TYR A 193 -16.19 3.98 1.12
N ASN A 194 -16.24 5.32 1.05
CA ASN A 194 -17.02 6.15 1.98
C ASN A 194 -16.75 5.82 3.47
N LYS A 195 -15.48 5.57 3.80
CA LYS A 195 -14.99 5.33 5.16
C LYS A 195 -14.63 6.65 5.86
N PRO A 196 -14.43 6.65 7.19
CA PRO A 196 -14.02 7.85 7.92
C PRO A 196 -12.77 8.52 7.32
N MET A 197 -12.84 9.84 7.16
CA MET A 197 -11.77 10.69 6.63
C MET A 197 -11.26 11.63 7.73
N GLU A 198 -10.85 11.02 8.85
CA GLU A 198 -10.26 11.67 10.01
C GLU A 198 -9.00 10.91 10.44
N LEU A 199 -8.09 11.55 11.18
CA LEU A 199 -6.93 10.88 11.75
C LEU A 199 -7.40 9.73 12.66
N PRO A 200 -7.10 8.45 12.35
CA PRO A 200 -7.57 7.32 13.13
C PRO A 200 -6.82 7.27 14.45
N MET A 201 -7.40 7.87 15.49
CA MET A 201 -6.72 8.15 16.76
C MET A 201 -6.19 6.89 17.45
N ASP A 202 -6.92 5.77 17.38
CA ASP A 202 -6.48 4.51 18.00
C ASP A 202 -5.22 3.94 17.32
N GLU A 203 -5.21 3.89 15.98
CA GLU A 203 -4.04 3.46 15.20
C GLU A 203 -2.88 4.44 15.39
N TYR A 204 -3.12 5.74 15.29
CA TYR A 204 -2.10 6.76 15.46
C TYR A 204 -1.47 6.74 16.87
N CYS A 205 -2.29 6.55 17.91
CA CYS A 205 -1.83 6.39 19.28
C CYS A 205 -0.94 5.14 19.43
N SER A 206 -1.25 4.06 18.70
CA SER A 206 -0.41 2.85 18.70
C SER A 206 1.02 3.14 18.23
N PHE A 207 1.21 4.03 17.25
CA PHE A 207 2.55 4.41 16.77
C PHE A 207 3.38 5.08 17.87
N LEU A 208 2.76 6.01 18.62
CA LEU A 208 3.40 6.68 19.75
C LEU A 208 3.71 5.70 20.89
N ASN A 209 2.79 4.79 21.19
CA ASN A 209 2.97 3.77 22.22
C ASN A 209 4.12 2.80 21.88
N ILE A 210 4.27 2.39 20.62
CA ILE A 210 5.37 1.53 20.16
C ILE A 210 6.71 2.20 20.48
N ILE A 211 6.87 3.47 20.12
CA ILE A 211 8.11 4.22 20.37
C ILE A 211 8.37 4.39 21.87
N ARG A 212 7.33 4.71 22.65
CA ARG A 212 7.47 4.82 24.11
C ARG A 212 7.87 3.49 24.76
N ALA A 213 7.38 2.36 24.24
CA ALA A 213 7.66 1.03 24.76
C ALA A 213 9.03 0.48 24.34
N LEU A 214 9.51 0.81 23.14
CA LEU A 214 10.83 0.42 22.65
C LEU A 214 11.96 1.29 23.21
N GLU A 215 11.66 2.53 23.58
CA GLU A 215 12.63 3.51 24.12
C GLU A 215 13.89 3.67 23.24
N PRO A 216 13.77 3.87 21.91
CA PRO A 216 14.92 4.07 21.04
C PRO A 216 15.67 5.36 21.41
N ARG A 217 16.99 5.38 21.23
CA ARG A 217 17.80 6.60 21.45
C ARG A 217 17.43 7.72 20.48
N PHE A 218 17.09 7.37 19.23
CA PHE A 218 16.70 8.32 18.20
C PHE A 218 15.61 7.75 17.29
N VAL A 219 14.66 8.58 16.89
CA VAL A 219 13.54 8.22 16.01
C VAL A 219 13.47 9.14 14.81
N VAL A 220 13.23 8.55 13.64
CA VAL A 220 12.84 9.28 12.45
C VAL A 220 11.57 8.69 11.85
N PRO A 221 10.75 9.50 11.17
CA PRO A 221 9.67 8.99 10.33
C PRO A 221 10.21 8.04 9.25
N GLY A 222 9.55 6.90 9.05
CA GLY A 222 9.89 5.85 8.09
C GLY A 222 9.16 5.98 6.74
N SER A 223 8.47 4.91 6.32
CA SER A 223 7.67 4.85 5.08
C SER A 223 6.54 5.89 5.06
N ALA A 224 5.99 6.15 3.87
CA ALA A 224 4.95 7.14 3.52
C ALA A 224 5.41 8.50 2.92
N ALA A 225 6.53 8.53 2.18
CA ALA A 225 6.98 9.71 1.43
C ALA A 225 6.54 9.70 -0.05
N PHE A 226 5.24 9.90 -0.29
CA PHE A 226 4.64 9.91 -1.64
C PHE A 226 3.38 10.75 -1.74
N ARG A 227 2.87 10.87 -2.98
CA ARG A 227 1.57 11.46 -3.28
C ARG A 227 0.94 10.84 -4.51
N TYR A 228 -0.36 11.04 -4.68
CA TYR A 228 -1.04 10.81 -5.95
C TYR A 228 -0.50 11.77 -7.01
N ARG A 229 -0.27 11.23 -8.22
CA ARG A 229 0.16 12.02 -9.39
C ARG A 229 -0.94 12.98 -9.86
N ASP A 230 -0.62 13.81 -10.84
CA ASP A 230 -1.43 14.98 -11.19
C ASP A 230 -2.87 14.63 -11.60
N GLU A 231 -3.09 13.52 -12.30
CA GLU A 231 -4.42 13.02 -12.71
C GLU A 231 -5.31 12.63 -11.52
N PHE A 232 -4.69 12.14 -10.44
CA PHE A 232 -5.36 11.68 -9.23
C PHE A 232 -5.14 12.65 -8.05
N THR A 233 -4.64 13.85 -8.32
CA THR A 233 -4.11 14.76 -7.28
C THR A 233 -5.15 15.17 -6.24
N PHE A 234 -6.44 15.10 -6.58
CA PHE A 234 -7.51 15.41 -5.64
C PHE A 234 -7.52 14.43 -4.45
N LEU A 235 -7.06 13.19 -4.62
CA LEU A 235 -6.96 12.18 -3.56
C LEU A 235 -5.92 12.52 -2.50
N ASN A 236 -4.93 13.37 -2.81
CA ASN A 236 -3.98 13.90 -1.82
C ASN A 236 -4.69 14.65 -0.67
N ARG A 237 -5.95 15.06 -0.86
CA ARG A 237 -6.76 15.74 0.15
C ARG A 237 -7.41 14.81 1.16
N TYR A 238 -7.35 13.50 0.91
CA TYR A 238 -8.12 12.49 1.65
C TYR A 238 -7.25 11.38 2.24
N SER A 239 -6.06 11.13 1.69
CA SER A 239 -5.27 9.94 2.08
C SER A 239 -4.20 10.18 3.16
N PHE A 240 -3.81 11.44 3.42
CA PHE A 240 -2.65 11.76 4.27
C PHE A 240 -3.05 12.63 5.47
N PRO A 241 -3.56 12.06 6.58
CA PRO A 241 -4.17 12.81 7.68
C PRO A 241 -3.20 13.58 8.60
N THR A 242 -1.90 13.33 8.51
CA THR A 242 -0.87 14.02 9.31
C THR A 242 0.43 14.20 8.50
N THR A 243 1.41 14.92 9.05
CA THR A 243 2.73 15.13 8.43
C THR A 243 3.84 14.62 9.35
N GLN A 244 5.08 14.52 8.84
CA GLN A 244 6.24 14.21 9.67
C GLN A 244 6.39 15.20 10.84
N GLU A 245 6.22 16.50 10.58
CA GLU A 245 6.34 17.56 11.58
C GLU A 245 5.29 17.43 12.67
N GLN A 246 4.02 17.20 12.28
CA GLN A 246 2.94 17.02 13.24
C GLN A 246 3.16 15.76 14.09
N TYR A 247 3.54 14.64 13.46
CA TYR A 247 3.89 13.41 14.19
C TYR A 247 5.01 13.62 15.21
N LEU A 248 6.08 14.30 14.83
CA LEU A 248 7.22 14.53 15.72
C LEU A 248 6.88 15.50 16.85
N GLN A 249 6.02 16.50 16.62
CA GLN A 249 5.50 17.37 17.67
C GLN A 249 4.67 16.58 18.69
N ASP A 250 3.77 15.71 18.21
CA ASP A 250 2.94 14.86 19.05
C ASP A 250 3.79 13.84 19.82
N LEU A 251 4.78 13.23 19.17
CA LEU A 251 5.73 12.32 19.80
C LEU A 251 6.53 13.01 20.90
N LYS A 252 6.98 14.26 20.69
CA LYS A 252 7.66 15.04 21.72
C LYS A 252 6.75 15.42 22.89
N ALA A 253 5.47 15.67 22.63
CA ALA A 253 4.50 15.89 23.71
C ALA A 253 4.24 14.60 24.50
N PHE A 254 4.21 13.45 23.83
CA PHE A 254 3.90 12.14 24.40
C PHE A 254 5.09 11.51 25.14
N TYR A 255 6.30 11.64 24.59
CA TYR A 255 7.55 11.12 25.13
C TYR A 255 8.68 12.17 25.02
N PRO A 256 8.77 13.14 25.94
CA PRO A 256 9.67 14.30 25.82
C PRO A 256 11.17 13.97 25.67
N ASP A 257 11.62 12.87 26.26
CA ASP A 257 13.03 12.50 26.33
C ASP A 257 13.59 11.89 25.03
N VAL A 258 12.72 11.38 24.14
CA VAL A 258 13.16 10.76 22.88
C VAL A 258 13.83 11.78 21.98
N GLN A 259 14.97 11.47 21.36
CA GLN A 259 15.50 12.31 20.30
C GLN A 259 14.78 11.97 18.99
N CYS A 260 14.37 12.98 18.23
CA CYS A 260 13.69 12.76 16.97
C CYS A 260 13.83 13.95 16.03
N GLU A 261 13.77 13.68 14.73
CA GLU A 261 13.86 14.71 13.68
C GLU A 261 13.16 14.22 12.42
N CYS A 262 12.73 15.15 11.55
CA CYS A 262 12.27 14.79 10.20
C CYS A 262 13.40 14.11 9.44
N TYR A 263 13.04 13.24 8.49
CA TYR A 263 14.00 12.50 7.68
C TYR A 263 13.50 12.41 6.26
N PHE A 264 14.22 13.06 5.35
CA PHE A 264 13.82 13.24 3.97
C PHE A 264 14.77 12.53 3.01
N PRO A 265 14.32 12.21 1.78
CA PRO A 265 15.18 11.69 0.73
C PRO A 265 16.50 12.45 0.58
N GLY A 266 17.65 11.76 0.69
CA GLY A 266 18.98 12.37 0.65
C GLY A 266 19.60 12.70 2.00
N ASP A 267 18.84 12.66 3.09
CA ASP A 267 19.38 12.74 4.44
C ASP A 267 20.17 11.47 4.78
N VAL A 268 21.25 11.64 5.54
CA VAL A 268 22.12 10.54 5.99
C VAL A 268 22.24 10.57 7.50
N ALA A 269 21.76 9.53 8.17
CA ALA A 269 21.99 9.34 9.59
C ALA A 269 23.31 8.59 9.81
N HIS A 270 24.16 9.09 10.72
CA HIS A 270 25.38 8.43 11.19
C HIS A 270 25.16 7.97 12.63
N ILE A 271 25.26 6.66 12.86
CA ILE A 271 24.81 6.02 14.09
C ILE A 271 25.99 5.26 14.71
N SER A 272 26.34 5.62 15.94
CA SER A 272 27.38 4.98 16.75
C SER A 272 26.93 4.89 18.22
N ALA A 273 27.64 4.10 19.02
CA ALA A 273 27.35 3.99 20.45
C ALA A 273 27.40 5.35 21.16
N ASN A 274 28.29 6.26 20.75
CA ASN A 274 28.51 7.53 21.43
C ASN A 274 27.72 8.70 20.83
N GLU A 275 27.49 8.69 19.52
CA GLU A 275 26.90 9.82 18.79
C GLU A 275 25.93 9.32 17.71
N ILE A 276 24.80 10.01 17.60
CA ILE A 276 23.85 9.91 16.50
C ILE A 276 23.70 11.31 15.91
N ARG A 277 23.92 11.46 14.61
CA ARG A 277 23.75 12.73 13.90
C ARG A 277 23.11 12.52 12.53
N ILE A 278 22.32 13.48 12.09
CA ILE A 278 21.73 13.49 10.75
C ILE A 278 22.37 14.61 9.95
N GLU A 279 22.94 14.27 8.80
CA GLU A 279 23.42 15.21 7.81
C GLU A 279 22.36 15.37 6.72
N LYS A 280 21.82 16.59 6.60
CA LYS A 280 20.75 16.89 5.65
C LYS A 280 21.27 16.94 4.23
N GLN A 281 20.59 16.24 3.32
CA GLN A 281 20.90 16.25 1.88
C GLN A 281 22.37 15.94 1.55
N SER A 282 23.04 15.11 2.37
CA SER A 282 24.48 14.81 2.21
C SER A 282 24.76 13.55 1.40
N SER A 283 23.73 12.79 1.00
CA SER A 283 23.90 11.60 0.17
C SER A 283 24.54 11.94 -1.18
N PRO A 284 25.50 11.12 -1.65
CA PRO A 284 26.13 11.33 -2.96
C PRO A 284 25.28 10.82 -4.13
N PHE A 285 24.21 10.06 -3.87
CA PHE A 285 23.41 9.40 -4.91
C PHE A 285 21.93 9.79 -4.90
N VAL A 286 21.42 10.44 -3.85
CA VAL A 286 20.02 10.90 -3.83
C VAL A 286 19.90 12.26 -3.17
N ARG A 287 19.03 13.10 -3.70
CA ARG A 287 18.68 14.42 -3.13
C ARG A 287 17.26 14.79 -3.50
N VAL A 288 16.65 15.67 -2.73
CA VAL A 288 15.42 16.34 -3.13
C VAL A 288 15.70 17.20 -4.36
N ALA A 289 14.96 16.94 -5.44
CA ALA A 289 14.99 17.74 -6.66
C ALA A 289 14.02 18.93 -6.57
N GLU A 290 12.84 18.68 -6.00
CA GLU A 290 11.78 19.66 -5.80
C GLU A 290 10.97 19.24 -4.58
N ASP A 291 10.73 20.18 -3.66
CA ASP A 291 9.83 19.94 -2.53
C ASP A 291 8.38 20.27 -2.95
N ASP A 292 7.67 19.23 -3.40
CA ASP A 292 6.27 19.31 -3.78
C ASP A 292 5.30 18.84 -2.67
N SER A 293 5.77 18.79 -1.41
CA SER A 293 4.98 18.37 -0.24
C SER A 293 3.76 19.27 0.00
N HIS A 294 3.77 20.50 -0.49
CA HIS A 294 2.61 21.41 -0.48
C HIS A 294 1.41 20.89 -1.30
N LYS A 295 1.58 19.86 -2.14
CA LYS A 295 0.50 19.17 -2.85
C LYS A 295 -0.19 18.11 -1.99
N VAL A 296 0.43 17.70 -0.88
CA VAL A 296 -0.11 16.76 0.11
C VAL A 296 -0.73 17.58 1.23
N VAL A 297 -2.03 17.86 1.13
CA VAL A 297 -2.75 18.68 2.11
C VAL A 297 -4.05 17.99 2.49
N PHE A 298 -4.14 17.50 3.72
CA PHE A 298 -5.36 16.91 4.24
C PHE A 298 -6.49 17.94 4.30
N LYS A 299 -7.48 17.78 3.42
CA LYS A 299 -8.62 18.68 3.30
C LYS A 299 -9.84 17.91 2.79
N PRO A 300 -10.43 17.03 3.62
CA PRO A 300 -11.55 16.17 3.19
C PRO A 300 -12.84 16.94 2.86
N GLY A 301 -12.94 18.22 3.24
CA GLY A 301 -14.06 19.10 2.85
C GLY A 301 -13.87 19.85 1.51
N ALA A 302 -12.85 19.49 0.72
CA ALA A 302 -12.59 20.15 -0.56
C ALA A 302 -13.54 19.66 -1.67
N GLU A 303 -13.54 20.37 -2.80
CA GLU A 303 -14.27 19.95 -3.99
C GLU A 303 -13.80 18.57 -4.48
N VAL A 304 -14.77 17.74 -4.85
CA VAL A 304 -14.61 16.38 -5.37
C VAL A 304 -14.90 16.38 -6.88
N PRO A 305 -13.94 15.97 -7.74
CA PRO A 305 -14.20 15.82 -9.16
C PRO A 305 -15.27 14.76 -9.46
N PRO A 306 -16.07 14.92 -10.53
CA PRO A 306 -16.98 13.86 -10.98
C PRO A 306 -16.21 12.63 -11.46
N ILE A 307 -16.80 11.44 -11.33
CA ILE A 307 -16.28 10.23 -11.97
C ILE A 307 -16.40 10.41 -13.50
N ARG A 308 -15.35 10.07 -14.24
CA ARG A 308 -15.34 10.08 -15.71
C ARG A 308 -14.48 8.93 -16.22
N THR A 309 -14.86 8.37 -17.37
CA THR A 309 -13.99 7.44 -18.10
C THR A 309 -12.66 8.08 -18.48
N GLN A 310 -11.58 7.30 -18.44
CA GLN A 310 -10.27 7.70 -18.94
C GLN A 310 -10.14 7.54 -20.46
N THR A 311 -11.07 6.82 -21.08
CA THR A 311 -11.08 6.54 -22.52
C THR A 311 -11.46 7.79 -23.31
N LYS A 312 -10.48 8.36 -24.01
CA LYS A 312 -10.61 9.62 -24.76
C LYS A 312 -11.18 9.43 -26.17
N ASP A 313 -10.86 8.31 -26.83
CA ASP A 313 -11.36 8.03 -28.18
C ASP A 313 -12.84 7.64 -28.12
N PRO A 314 -13.75 8.40 -28.76
CA PRO A 314 -15.19 8.11 -28.73
C PRO A 314 -15.54 6.73 -29.30
N LYS A 315 -14.78 6.20 -30.26
CA LYS A 315 -15.05 4.87 -30.82
C LYS A 315 -14.72 3.77 -29.82
N CYS A 316 -13.54 3.88 -29.20
CA CYS A 316 -13.11 2.96 -28.15
C CYS A 316 -14.09 2.99 -26.97
N HIS A 317 -14.52 4.19 -26.55
CA HIS A 317 -15.52 4.36 -25.51
C HIS A 317 -16.88 3.69 -25.86
N GLU A 318 -17.35 3.81 -27.10
CA GLU A 318 -18.59 3.14 -27.50
C GLU A 318 -18.46 1.62 -27.50
N GLU A 319 -17.30 1.09 -27.92
CA GLU A 319 -16.99 -0.34 -27.84
C GLU A 319 -16.93 -0.83 -26.38
N GLU A 320 -16.31 -0.07 -25.48
CA GLU A 320 -16.28 -0.37 -24.05
C GLU A 320 -17.69 -0.42 -23.46
N MET A 321 -18.50 0.62 -23.72
CA MET A 321 -19.88 0.68 -23.24
C MET A 321 -20.75 -0.45 -23.81
N ALA A 322 -20.57 -0.82 -25.08
CA ALA A 322 -21.26 -1.96 -25.67
C ALA A 322 -20.92 -3.27 -24.94
N ASN A 323 -19.64 -3.50 -24.61
CA ASN A 323 -19.20 -4.67 -23.86
C ASN A 323 -19.75 -4.66 -22.41
N ILE A 324 -19.76 -3.51 -21.75
CA ILE A 324 -20.30 -3.34 -20.39
C ILE A 324 -21.80 -3.66 -20.37
N ARG A 325 -22.59 -3.09 -21.31
CA ARG A 325 -24.02 -3.38 -21.42
C ARG A 325 -24.25 -4.89 -21.62
N ASN A 326 -23.52 -5.51 -22.54
CA ASN A 326 -23.62 -6.95 -22.77
C ASN A 326 -23.30 -7.76 -21.50
N PHE A 327 -22.23 -7.41 -20.79
CA PHE A 327 -21.86 -8.08 -19.55
C PHE A 327 -22.94 -7.95 -18.47
N ILE A 328 -23.42 -6.72 -18.21
CA ILE A 328 -24.42 -6.46 -17.18
C ILE A 328 -25.74 -7.19 -17.51
N GLU A 329 -26.21 -7.10 -18.75
CA GLU A 329 -27.52 -7.62 -19.15
C GLU A 329 -27.54 -9.14 -19.34
N ASN A 330 -26.40 -9.74 -19.73
CA ASN A 330 -26.36 -11.17 -20.11
C ASN A 330 -25.53 -12.05 -19.18
N GLU A 331 -24.57 -11.52 -18.41
CA GLU A 331 -23.61 -12.32 -17.65
C GLU A 331 -23.65 -12.06 -16.14
N LEU A 332 -23.80 -10.80 -15.73
CA LEU A 332 -23.66 -10.39 -14.32
C LEU A 332 -24.68 -11.06 -13.40
N ALA A 333 -25.95 -11.16 -13.82
CA ALA A 333 -26.99 -11.83 -13.06
C ALA A 333 -26.66 -13.31 -12.80
N ASP A 334 -26.05 -14.00 -13.77
CA ASP A 334 -25.66 -15.40 -13.64
C ASP A 334 -24.47 -15.60 -12.70
N ARG A 335 -23.56 -14.62 -12.60
CA ARG A 335 -22.50 -14.63 -11.60
C ARG A 335 -23.09 -14.54 -10.19
N TRP A 336 -23.95 -13.54 -9.95
CA TRP A 336 -24.60 -13.35 -8.65
C TRP A 336 -25.50 -14.51 -8.23
N ARG A 337 -26.19 -15.18 -9.17
CA ARG A 337 -26.98 -16.39 -8.87
C ARG A 337 -26.14 -17.55 -8.32
N LYS A 338 -24.83 -17.58 -8.61
CA LYS A 338 -23.89 -18.60 -8.16
C LYS A 338 -23.11 -18.18 -6.93
N SER A 339 -23.28 -16.95 -6.47
CA SER A 339 -22.53 -16.42 -5.34
C SER A 339 -23.09 -16.89 -4.00
N ASP A 340 -22.18 -17.22 -3.08
CA ASP A 340 -22.48 -17.55 -1.70
C ASP A 340 -22.99 -16.32 -0.91
N THR A 341 -22.75 -15.10 -1.40
CA THR A 341 -23.19 -13.84 -0.74
C THR A 341 -24.65 -13.49 -1.04
N LEU A 342 -25.26 -14.10 -2.07
CA LEU A 342 -26.63 -13.83 -2.50
C LEU A 342 -27.66 -13.98 -1.37
N ALA A 343 -27.53 -15.03 -0.56
CA ALA A 343 -28.44 -15.24 0.58
C ALA A 343 -28.35 -14.08 1.60
N GLY A 344 -27.16 -13.49 1.74
CA GLY A 344 -26.93 -12.29 2.55
C GLY A 344 -27.64 -11.07 1.95
N TRP A 345 -27.50 -10.84 0.64
CA TRP A 345 -28.18 -9.74 -0.06
C TRP A 345 -29.71 -9.84 0.05
N GLN A 346 -30.26 -11.05 -0.09
CA GLN A 346 -31.68 -11.34 0.11
C GLN A 346 -32.13 -11.10 1.55
N HIS A 347 -31.36 -11.62 2.51
CA HIS A 347 -31.66 -11.46 3.94
C HIS A 347 -31.74 -9.98 4.33
N TRP A 348 -30.79 -9.16 3.86
CA TRP A 348 -30.71 -7.73 4.15
C TRP A 348 -31.56 -6.85 3.25
N GLN A 349 -32.37 -7.43 2.35
CA GLN A 349 -33.26 -6.70 1.44
C GLN A 349 -32.51 -5.60 0.67
N ILE A 350 -31.34 -5.93 0.11
CA ILE A 350 -30.48 -4.97 -0.57
C ILE A 350 -31.15 -4.49 -1.85
N ALA A 351 -31.43 -3.18 -1.91
CA ALA A 351 -31.70 -2.46 -3.15
C ALA A 351 -30.37 -1.92 -3.68
N TYR A 352 -29.81 -2.58 -4.68
CA TYR A 352 -28.51 -2.30 -5.25
C TYR A 352 -28.62 -1.39 -6.48
N GLN A 353 -27.71 -0.43 -6.59
CA GLN A 353 -27.56 0.41 -7.78
C GLN A 353 -26.10 0.42 -8.25
N LEU A 354 -25.89 0.02 -9.50
CA LEU A 354 -24.65 0.20 -10.25
C LEU A 354 -24.81 1.40 -11.20
N GLU A 355 -23.92 2.37 -11.10
CA GLU A 355 -23.86 3.52 -12.02
C GLU A 355 -22.53 3.55 -12.75
N VAL A 356 -22.57 3.48 -14.08
CA VAL A 356 -21.38 3.45 -14.94
C VAL A 356 -21.22 4.80 -15.63
N PHE A 357 -20.09 5.47 -15.40
CA PHE A 357 -19.80 6.81 -15.92
C PHE A 357 -18.97 6.77 -17.21
N GLY A 358 -19.54 7.32 -18.29
CA GLY A 358 -18.88 7.51 -19.58
C GLY A 358 -18.22 8.89 -19.72
N GLN A 359 -18.14 9.39 -20.95
CA GLN A 359 -17.54 10.71 -21.25
C GLN A 359 -18.42 11.90 -20.81
N ASP A 360 -19.72 11.84 -21.14
CA ASP A 360 -20.67 12.96 -20.99
C ASP A 360 -21.89 12.64 -20.09
N GLY A 361 -21.89 11.49 -19.42
CA GLY A 361 -23.00 11.06 -18.57
C GLY A 361 -22.77 9.68 -17.96
N SER A 362 -23.82 9.10 -17.39
CA SER A 362 -23.81 7.77 -16.78
C SER A 362 -25.03 6.93 -17.20
N GLU A 363 -24.87 5.62 -17.13
CA GLU A 363 -25.95 4.64 -17.25
C GLU A 363 -26.14 3.92 -15.91
N ILE A 364 -27.40 3.64 -15.55
CA ILE A 364 -27.77 3.10 -14.24
C ILE A 364 -28.45 1.74 -14.43
N TRP A 365 -27.99 0.76 -13.68
CA TRP A 365 -28.66 -0.53 -13.48
C TRP A 365 -28.96 -0.73 -12.02
N SER A 366 -30.13 -1.30 -11.73
CA SER A 366 -30.54 -1.58 -10.35
C SER A 366 -31.02 -3.01 -10.19
N VAL A 367 -30.87 -3.54 -8.98
CA VAL A 367 -31.37 -4.86 -8.57
C VAL A 367 -32.06 -4.75 -7.23
N ASP A 368 -33.26 -5.31 -7.13
CA ASP A 368 -33.91 -5.55 -5.86
C ASP A 368 -33.67 -7.00 -5.45
N PHE A 369 -32.70 -7.23 -4.57
CA PHE A 369 -32.37 -8.58 -4.11
C PHE A 369 -33.44 -9.17 -3.18
N GLU A 370 -34.43 -8.40 -2.72
CA GLU A 370 -35.59 -8.96 -2.01
C GLU A 370 -36.46 -9.83 -2.94
N GLN A 371 -36.45 -9.54 -4.24
CA GLN A 371 -37.23 -10.29 -5.22
C GLN A 371 -36.56 -11.63 -5.56
N VAL A 372 -37.36 -12.70 -5.63
CA VAL A 372 -36.91 -14.03 -6.01
C VAL A 372 -37.80 -14.57 -7.14
N PRO A 373 -37.27 -14.73 -8.38
CA PRO A 373 -35.92 -14.39 -8.81
C PRO A 373 -35.71 -12.87 -8.92
N PHE A 374 -34.50 -12.39 -8.60
CA PHE A 374 -34.14 -11.00 -8.87
C PHE A 374 -33.88 -10.79 -10.37
N VAL A 375 -34.04 -9.55 -10.82
CA VAL A 375 -33.80 -9.13 -12.21
C VAL A 375 -33.01 -7.82 -12.21
N ILE A 376 -32.04 -7.72 -13.12
CA ILE A 376 -31.34 -6.46 -13.39
C ILE A 376 -32.25 -5.60 -14.26
N GLN A 377 -32.53 -4.37 -13.83
CA GLN A 377 -33.35 -3.42 -14.56
C GLN A 377 -32.59 -2.13 -14.85
N ASN A 378 -32.90 -1.51 -15.99
CA ASN A 378 -32.38 -0.19 -16.35
C ASN A 378 -33.06 0.91 -15.52
N GLY A 379 -32.26 1.84 -14.99
CA GLY A 379 -32.70 2.98 -14.18
C GLY A 379 -32.78 2.70 -12.68
N ALA A 380 -33.06 3.74 -11.90
CA ALA A 380 -33.09 3.70 -10.44
C ALA A 380 -34.39 3.08 -9.89
N LEU A 381 -34.27 2.31 -8.80
CA LEU A 381 -35.43 1.75 -8.06
C LEU A 381 -36.15 2.77 -7.16
N GLY A 382 -35.58 3.97 -6.97
CA GLY A 382 -36.08 4.96 -6.00
C GLY A 382 -35.72 4.65 -4.54
N LYS A 383 -35.03 3.54 -4.28
CA LYS A 383 -34.40 3.17 -3.01
C LYS A 383 -32.99 2.64 -3.32
N ILE A 384 -32.01 3.06 -2.53
CA ILE A 384 -30.62 2.58 -2.63
C ILE A 384 -30.15 2.20 -1.22
N SER A 385 -29.92 0.91 -1.01
CA SER A 385 -29.28 0.39 0.20
C SER A 385 -27.78 0.20 0.00
N LEU A 386 -27.33 -0.06 -1.24
CA LEU A 386 -25.93 -0.18 -1.63
C LEU A 386 -25.73 0.46 -3.01
N TYR A 387 -24.76 1.36 -3.12
CA TYR A 387 -24.42 2.06 -4.35
C TYR A 387 -22.98 1.76 -4.74
N GLU A 388 -22.75 1.42 -6.01
CA GLU A 388 -21.42 1.37 -6.61
C GLU A 388 -21.41 2.23 -7.88
N GLY A 389 -20.61 3.29 -7.86
CA GLY A 389 -20.35 4.15 -9.01
C GLY A 389 -18.96 3.86 -9.56
N ILE A 390 -18.83 3.58 -10.86
CA ILE A 390 -17.56 3.24 -11.51
C ILE A 390 -17.47 3.86 -12.90
N SER A 391 -16.30 4.29 -13.33
CA SER A 391 -16.07 4.70 -14.71
C SER A 391 -16.10 3.51 -15.69
N ALA A 392 -16.50 3.79 -16.94
CA ALA A 392 -16.56 2.78 -17.99
C ALA A 392 -15.20 2.10 -18.24
N SER A 393 -14.10 2.86 -18.28
CA SER A 393 -12.75 2.30 -18.49
C SER A 393 -12.35 1.29 -17.41
N GLU A 394 -12.63 1.60 -16.13
CA GLU A 394 -12.27 0.76 -15.00
C GLU A 394 -13.15 -0.50 -14.95
N LEU A 395 -14.47 -0.38 -15.18
CA LEU A 395 -15.36 -1.54 -15.25
C LEU A 395 -15.04 -2.45 -16.45
N HIS A 396 -14.76 -1.87 -17.61
CA HIS A 396 -14.35 -2.63 -18.79
C HIS A 396 -13.04 -3.37 -18.54
N ALA A 397 -12.04 -2.72 -17.93
CA ALA A 397 -10.78 -3.37 -17.58
C ALA A 397 -10.96 -4.52 -16.57
N LEU A 398 -11.90 -4.42 -15.61
CA LEU A 398 -12.28 -5.54 -14.75
C LEU A 398 -12.89 -6.69 -15.55
N ILE A 399 -13.79 -6.41 -16.50
CA ILE A 399 -14.38 -7.41 -17.40
C ILE A 399 -13.32 -8.13 -18.23
N GLN A 400 -12.29 -7.41 -18.69
CA GLN A 400 -11.19 -8.00 -19.48
C GLN A 400 -10.09 -8.66 -18.63
N GLY A 401 -10.10 -8.49 -17.31
CA GLY A 401 -9.02 -8.97 -16.42
C GLY A 401 -7.70 -8.21 -16.62
N GLU A 402 -7.76 -6.92 -17.00
CA GLU A 402 -6.59 -6.08 -17.29
C GLU A 402 -6.19 -5.14 -16.13
N THR A 403 -7.00 -5.12 -15.07
CA THR A 403 -6.81 -4.29 -13.86
C THR A 403 -7.04 -5.11 -12.58
N SER A 404 -6.81 -4.48 -11.43
CA SER A 404 -7.02 -5.04 -10.09
C SER A 404 -7.79 -4.07 -9.19
N TRP A 405 -8.28 -4.55 -8.05
CA TRP A 405 -8.91 -3.70 -7.05
C TRP A 405 -7.98 -2.65 -6.43
N ASP A 406 -6.66 -2.90 -6.39
CA ASP A 406 -5.69 -1.88 -5.96
C ASP A 406 -5.78 -0.62 -6.84
N TYR A 407 -5.82 -0.80 -8.16
CA TYR A 407 -5.99 0.36 -9.05
C TYR A 407 -7.40 0.95 -8.93
N VAL A 408 -8.44 0.12 -9.07
CA VAL A 408 -9.83 0.57 -9.14
C VAL A 408 -10.24 1.32 -7.86
N ALA A 409 -9.86 0.80 -6.69
CA ALA A 409 -10.18 1.41 -5.41
C ALA A 409 -9.36 2.68 -5.13
N LEU A 410 -8.13 2.78 -5.65
CA LEU A 410 -7.23 3.88 -5.33
C LEU A 410 -7.19 4.99 -6.38
N CYS A 411 -7.75 4.80 -7.58
CA CYS A 411 -7.79 5.85 -8.61
C CYS A 411 -8.92 6.88 -8.40
N GLY A 412 -9.88 6.61 -7.50
CA GLY A 412 -10.98 7.51 -7.14
C GLY A 412 -12.11 7.60 -8.19
N ASN A 413 -12.04 6.78 -9.24
CA ASN A 413 -13.11 6.61 -10.23
C ASN A 413 -14.08 5.46 -9.89
N TYR A 414 -13.78 4.68 -8.86
CA TYR A 414 -14.75 3.83 -8.15
C TYR A 414 -15.14 4.50 -6.85
N ARG A 415 -16.45 4.56 -6.55
CA ARG A 415 -16.98 5.11 -5.31
C ARG A 415 -18.18 4.31 -4.86
N THR A 416 -18.19 3.88 -3.61
CA THR A 416 -19.25 3.08 -3.03
C THR A 416 -19.70 3.66 -1.69
N PHE A 417 -20.98 3.50 -1.40
CA PHE A 417 -21.49 3.70 -0.05
C PHE A 417 -22.62 2.69 0.18
N ASN A 418 -22.89 2.42 1.45
CA ASN A 418 -24.01 1.58 1.82
C ASN A 418 -24.77 2.18 3.02
N ASN A 419 -26.08 1.96 3.01
CA ASN A 419 -27.01 2.24 4.10
C ASN A 419 -27.85 0.96 4.29
N ILE A 420 -27.18 -0.16 4.56
CA ILE A 420 -27.84 -1.47 4.67
C ILE A 420 -28.62 -1.53 5.98
N TYR A 421 -29.91 -1.80 5.87
CA TYR A 421 -30.79 -2.10 6.99
C TYR A 421 -31.92 -3.02 6.52
N ARG A 422 -32.46 -3.79 7.46
CA ARG A 422 -33.65 -4.62 7.26
C ARG A 422 -34.78 -4.12 8.15
N VAL A 423 -35.99 -4.00 7.58
CA VAL A 423 -37.18 -3.60 8.35
C VAL A 423 -37.90 -4.86 8.82
N ALA A 424 -37.97 -5.05 10.13
CA ALA A 424 -38.73 -6.12 10.77
C ALA A 424 -39.99 -5.55 11.45
N ASN A 425 -40.92 -6.42 11.85
CA ASN A 425 -42.16 -5.97 12.50
C ASN A 425 -41.86 -5.28 13.84
N GLY A 426 -41.90 -3.95 13.86
CA GLY A 426 -41.65 -3.11 15.03
C GLY A 426 -40.18 -2.76 15.31
N SER A 427 -39.23 -3.10 14.42
CA SER A 427 -37.81 -2.77 14.60
C SER A 427 -37.04 -2.60 13.29
N PHE A 428 -35.91 -1.91 13.36
CA PHE A 428 -34.87 -1.93 12.33
C PHE A 428 -33.75 -2.85 12.79
N GLU A 429 -33.22 -3.63 11.86
CA GLU A 429 -32.02 -4.42 12.05
C GLU A 429 -30.91 -3.85 11.15
N ILE A 430 -29.70 -3.77 11.69
CA ILE A 430 -28.51 -3.30 10.97
C ILE A 430 -27.44 -4.40 10.97
N PRO A 431 -26.61 -4.48 9.92
CA PRO A 431 -25.50 -5.42 9.89
C PRO A 431 -24.55 -5.23 11.09
N PRO A 432 -23.95 -6.32 11.59
CA PRO A 432 -22.85 -6.23 12.56
C PRO A 432 -21.68 -5.37 12.03
N LYS A 433 -21.04 -4.60 12.91
CA LYS A 433 -19.93 -3.68 12.57
C LYS A 433 -18.71 -4.37 11.92
N ASP A 434 -18.51 -5.66 12.17
CA ASP A 434 -17.41 -6.47 11.66
C ASP A 434 -17.69 -7.06 10.27
N LYS A 435 -18.94 -7.05 9.80
CA LYS A 435 -19.35 -7.58 8.49
C LYS A 435 -19.74 -6.51 7.48
N SER A 436 -19.69 -5.23 7.85
CA SER A 436 -20.27 -4.14 7.06
C SER A 436 -19.40 -3.59 5.93
N ASN A 437 -18.10 -3.91 5.89
CA ASN A 437 -17.18 -3.15 5.03
C ASN A 437 -16.89 -3.78 3.66
N TYR A 438 -17.10 -5.08 3.46
CA TYR A 438 -16.77 -5.77 2.20
C TYR A 438 -17.68 -6.96 1.85
N ALA A 439 -18.30 -7.60 2.84
CA ALA A 439 -19.04 -8.85 2.64
C ALA A 439 -20.35 -8.74 1.84
N PHE A 440 -20.64 -7.56 1.27
CA PHE A 440 -21.88 -7.29 0.57
C PHE A 440 -21.72 -6.54 -0.77
N GLU A 441 -20.52 -6.17 -1.20
CA GLU A 441 -20.29 -5.41 -2.43
C GLU A 441 -20.50 -6.29 -3.68
N PRO A 442 -21.60 -6.13 -4.45
CA PRO A 442 -21.92 -7.03 -5.55
C PRO A 442 -20.91 -6.96 -6.70
N LEU A 443 -20.27 -5.81 -6.93
CA LEU A 443 -19.23 -5.71 -7.96
C LEU A 443 -17.95 -6.44 -7.56
N MET A 444 -17.51 -6.31 -6.30
CA MET A 444 -16.37 -7.06 -5.77
C MET A 444 -16.65 -8.56 -5.71
N ASP A 445 -17.90 -8.97 -5.46
CA ASP A 445 -18.30 -10.37 -5.57
C ASP A 445 -18.24 -10.91 -7.02
N ALA A 446 -18.62 -10.08 -8.00
CA ALA A 446 -18.56 -10.44 -9.43
C ALA A 446 -17.13 -10.48 -9.99
N PHE A 447 -16.20 -9.74 -9.37
CA PHE A 447 -14.79 -9.65 -9.69
C PHE A 447 -13.98 -9.84 -8.40
N PRO A 448 -13.84 -11.08 -7.88
CA PRO A 448 -13.25 -11.30 -6.58
C PRO A 448 -11.81 -10.78 -6.50
N TRP A 449 -11.49 -10.09 -5.41
CA TRP A 449 -10.10 -9.79 -5.06
C TRP A 449 -9.45 -11.06 -4.52
N ASP A 450 -8.92 -11.87 -5.43
CA ASP A 450 -8.28 -13.14 -5.11
C ASP A 450 -6.78 -13.15 -5.47
N SER A 451 -6.12 -14.21 -5.03
CA SER A 451 -4.70 -14.45 -5.29
C SER A 451 -4.37 -14.50 -6.79
N GLU A 452 -5.32 -14.89 -7.65
CA GLU A 452 -5.11 -14.89 -9.11
C GLU A 452 -5.07 -13.46 -9.67
N MET A 453 -5.99 -12.58 -9.26
CA MET A 453 -5.95 -11.16 -9.60
C MET A 453 -4.65 -10.51 -9.13
N ASP A 454 -4.24 -10.75 -7.88
CA ASP A 454 -3.00 -10.23 -7.32
C ASP A 454 -1.76 -10.76 -8.07
N ARG A 455 -1.74 -12.04 -8.41
CA ARG A 455 -0.65 -12.63 -9.21
C ARG A 455 -0.58 -12.01 -10.61
N ASN A 456 -1.72 -11.84 -11.26
CA ASN A 456 -1.80 -11.27 -12.61
C ASN A 456 -1.31 -9.82 -12.65
N LYS A 457 -1.61 -9.03 -11.61
CA LYS A 457 -1.10 -7.66 -11.38
C LYS A 457 0.43 -7.62 -11.45
N PHE A 458 1.14 -8.38 -10.63
CA PHE A 458 2.62 -8.38 -10.66
C PHE A 458 3.20 -9.00 -11.94
N MET A 459 2.60 -10.10 -12.43
CA MET A 459 3.10 -10.77 -13.63
C MET A 459 2.92 -9.95 -14.90
N LYS A 460 1.93 -9.05 -14.95
CA LYS A 460 1.79 -8.04 -16.01
C LYS A 460 3.03 -7.15 -16.06
N ASP A 461 3.51 -6.68 -14.92
CA ASP A 461 4.72 -5.87 -14.84
C ASP A 461 6.00 -6.66 -15.13
N VAL A 462 6.09 -7.93 -14.72
CA VAL A 462 7.20 -8.81 -15.13
C VAL A 462 7.28 -8.89 -16.65
N ARG A 463 6.16 -9.16 -17.34
CA ARG A 463 6.10 -9.20 -18.82
C ARG A 463 6.43 -7.86 -19.47
N ARG A 464 6.06 -6.76 -18.80
CA ARG A 464 6.30 -5.40 -19.27
C ARG A 464 7.77 -5.00 -19.16
N TRP A 465 8.45 -5.37 -18.08
CA TRP A 465 9.76 -4.83 -17.72
C TRP A 465 10.93 -5.80 -17.84
N LYS A 466 10.73 -7.12 -17.70
CA LYS A 466 11.81 -8.10 -17.81
C LYS A 466 12.51 -7.97 -19.17
N GLY A 467 13.83 -7.73 -19.12
CA GLY A 467 14.68 -7.52 -20.30
C GLY A 467 14.50 -6.18 -21.02
N LYS A 468 13.59 -5.30 -20.56
CA LYS A 468 13.26 -4.01 -21.18
C LYS A 468 13.54 -2.80 -20.27
N ALA A 469 13.53 -3.01 -18.95
CA ALA A 469 13.71 -1.99 -17.91
C ALA A 469 15.01 -1.20 -18.01
#